data_AF-A0A6B3H964-F1
#
_entry.id   AF-A0A6B3H964-F1
#
_cell.length_a   1.000
_cell.length_b   1.000
_cell.length_c   1.000
_cell.angle_alpha   90.00
_cell.angle_beta   90.00
_cell.angle_gamma   90.00
#
_symmetry.space_group_name_H-M   'P 1'
#
loop_
_entity.id
_entity.type
_entity.pdbx_description
1 polymer ?
#
loop_
_entity_poly.entity_id
_entity_poly.type
_entity_poly.pdbx_seq_one_letter_code
_entity_poly.pdbx_strand_id
1 'polypeptide(L)' 'MNAPTPETDVTSAPLPSGEAVTVPTPGGDARVTWFRARRPRAVLALGHGAGGGIEARDLVA' A
#
# COMPACT_ATOMS: atom_id res chain seq x y z
N MET A 1 27.03 -29.53 4.76
CA MET A 1 27.04 -28.06 4.62
C MET A 1 25.76 -27.66 3.90
N ASN A 2 24.72 -27.22 4.63
CA ASN A 2 23.55 -26.61 4.01
C ASN A 2 23.76 -25.09 4.01
N ALA A 3 23.81 -24.50 2.82
CA ALA A 3 23.82 -23.04 2.68
C ALA A 3 22.43 -22.49 3.02
N PRO A 4 22.32 -21.34 3.72
CA PRO A 4 21.03 -20.69 3.94
C PRO A 4 20.49 -20.15 2.60
N THR A 5 19.23 -20.42 2.30
CA THR A 5 18.49 -19.75 1.22
C THR A 5 18.43 -18.24 1.50
N PRO A 6 18.68 -17.37 0.51
CA PRO A 6 18.52 -15.93 0.71
C PRO A 6 17.04 -15.64 0.95
N GLU A 7 16.69 -15.21 2.16
CA GLU A 7 15.41 -14.58 2.43
C GLU A 7 15.32 -13.37 1.50
N THR A 8 14.40 -13.42 0.55
CA THR A 8 14.24 -12.34 -0.42
C THR A 8 13.75 -11.13 0.33
N ASP A 9 14.61 -10.12 0.45
CA ASP A 9 14.27 -8.85 1.07
C ASP A 9 13.22 -8.13 0.23
N VAL A 10 11.95 -8.34 0.58
CA VAL A 10 10.80 -7.69 -0.05
C VAL A 10 10.71 -6.20 0.29
N THR A 11 11.52 -5.70 1.24
CA THR A 11 11.51 -4.28 1.66
C THR A 11 12.22 -3.36 0.66
N SER A 12 13.09 -3.91 -0.19
CA SER A 12 13.91 -3.14 -1.14
C SER A 12 13.33 -3.05 -2.56
N ALA A 13 12.20 -3.73 -2.84
CA ALA A 13 11.52 -3.56 -4.11
C ALA A 13 10.88 -2.17 -4.16
N PRO A 14 11.00 -1.42 -5.28
CA PRO A 14 10.30 -0.14 -5.42
C PRO A 14 8.81 -0.38 -5.15
N LEU A 15 8.23 0.42 -4.25
CA LEU A 15 6.79 0.36 -4.04
C LEU A 15 6.12 0.51 -5.40
N PRO A 16 5.22 -0.41 -5.80
CA PRO A 16 4.51 -0.26 -7.06
C PRO A 16 3.87 1.13 -7.06
N SER A 17 4.11 1.94 -8.08
CA SER A 17 3.50 3.27 -8.14
C SER A 17 1.98 3.10 -8.21
N GLY A 18 1.31 3.40 -7.09
CA GLY A 18 -0.12 3.20 -6.97
C GLY A 18 -0.90 4.14 -7.88
N GLU A 19 -2.04 3.67 -8.39
CA GLU A 19 -2.94 4.49 -9.21
C GLU A 19 -3.82 5.33 -8.30
N ALA A 20 -3.66 6.65 -8.33
CA ALA A 20 -4.49 7.57 -7.56
C ALA A 20 -5.78 7.90 -8.32
N VAL A 21 -6.91 7.78 -7.64
CA VAL A 21 -8.23 8.15 -8.13
C VAL A 21 -9.00 8.96 -7.07
N THR A 22 -9.81 9.90 -7.53
CA THR A 22 -10.74 10.65 -6.69
C THR A 22 -12.14 10.04 -6.80
N VAL A 23 -12.77 9.78 -5.67
CA VAL A 23 -14.11 9.18 -5.56
C VAL A 23 -15.03 10.14 -4.82
N PRO A 24 -16.13 10.61 -5.42
CA PRO A 24 -17.10 11.45 -4.72
C PRO A 24 -17.75 10.70 -3.55
N THR A 25 -17.87 11.35 -2.39
CA THR A 25 -18.61 10.84 -1.24
C THR A 25 -19.54 11.92 -0.66
N PRO A 26 -20.54 11.56 0.17
CA PRO A 26 -21.38 12.56 0.85
C PRO A 26 -20.60 13.55 1.72
N GLY A 27 -19.41 13.16 2.21
CA GLY A 27 -18.51 14.02 2.99
C GLY A 27 -17.52 14.84 2.16
N GLY A 28 -17.61 14.79 0.84
CA GLY A 28 -16.65 15.37 -0.10
C GLY A 28 -15.84 14.33 -0.86
N ASP A 29 -14.92 14.79 -1.68
CA ASP A 29 -14.09 13.92 -2.51
C ASP A 29 -13.06 13.15 -1.67
N ALA A 30 -13.05 11.82 -1.82
CA ALA A 30 -12.07 10.94 -1.20
C ALA A 30 -10.96 10.60 -2.21
N ARG A 31 -9.70 10.63 -1.77
CA ARG A 31 -8.55 10.20 -2.58
C ARG A 31 -8.15 8.78 -2.22
N VAL A 32 -8.14 7.89 -3.21
CA VAL A 32 -7.76 6.48 -3.06
C VAL A 32 -6.55 6.19 -3.94
N THR A 33 -5.55 5.50 -3.40
CA THR A 33 -4.39 5.01 -4.17
C THR A 33 -4.44 3.48 -4.22
N TRP A 34 -4.53 2.92 -5.43
CA TRP A 34 -4.61 1.48 -5.65
C TRP A 34 -3.26 0.85 -5.92
N PHE A 35 -2.94 -0.20 -5.17
CA PHE A 35 -1.78 -1.06 -5.41
C PHE A 35 -2.27 -2.45 -5.85
N ARG A 36 -2.11 -2.76 -7.14
CA ARG A 36 -2.60 -4.03 -7.70
C ARG A 36 -1.63 -5.18 -7.43
N ALA A 37 -2.11 -6.21 -6.73
CA ALA A 37 -1.39 -7.47 -6.60
C ALA A 37 -1.48 -8.32 -7.88
N ARG A 38 -0.43 -9.11 -8.16
CA ARG A 38 -0.40 -10.02 -9.33
C ARG A 38 -1.45 -11.12 -9.29
N ARG A 39 -1.84 -11.58 -8.09
CA ARG A 39 -2.85 -12.65 -7.86
C ARG A 39 -3.74 -12.29 -6.67
N PRO A 40 -4.72 -11.39 -6.84
CA PRO A 40 -5.52 -10.88 -5.74
C PRO A 40 -6.42 -11.96 -5.12
N ARG A 41 -6.53 -11.95 -3.79
CA ARG A 41 -7.44 -12.82 -3.01
C ARG A 41 -8.40 -12.04 -2.12
N ALA A 42 -7.99 -10.85 -1.70
CA ALA A 42 -8.77 -9.91 -0.90
C ALA A 42 -8.34 -8.48 -1.24
N VAL A 43 -9.12 -7.50 -0.79
CA VAL A 43 -8.78 -6.08 -0.81
C VAL A 43 -8.47 -5.65 0.61
N LEU A 44 -7.33 -4.99 0.82
CA LEU A 44 -6.96 -4.33 2.07
C LEU A 44 -7.14 -2.82 1.89
N ALA A 45 -8.06 -2.24 2.65
CA ALA A 45 -8.26 -0.80 2.72
C ALA A 45 -7.60 -0.27 3.99
N LEU A 46 -6.66 0.67 3.84
CA LEU A 46 -5.97 1.34 4.93
C LEU A 46 -6.26 2.84 4.85
N GLY A 47 -6.37 3.48 6.01
CA GLY A 47 -6.41 4.92 6.14
C GLY A 47 -5.50 5.32 7.29
N HIS A 48 -4.78 6.42 7.13
CA HIS A 48 -3.95 6.95 8.22
C HIS A 48 -4.85 7.62 9.26
N GLY A 49 -4.46 7.54 10.53
CA GLY A 49 -5.04 8.41 11.56
C GLY A 49 -4.70 9.90 11.30
N ALA A 50 -5.25 10.83 12.08
CA ALA A 50 -4.82 12.23 12.26
C ALA A 50 -4.26 13.06 11.06
N GLY A 51 -4.57 12.75 9.80
CA GLY A 51 -4.21 13.58 8.64
C GLY A 51 -2.85 13.33 7.95
N GLY A 52 -2.11 12.25 8.24
CA GLY A 52 -0.76 12.01 7.70
C GLY A 52 -0.60 11.68 6.20
N GLY A 53 -1.66 11.37 5.45
CA GLY A 53 -1.57 10.93 4.05
C GLY A 53 -1.11 9.47 3.89
N ILE A 54 -0.97 9.01 2.63
CA ILE A 54 -0.52 7.62 2.35
C ILE A 54 0.94 7.34 2.76
N GLU A 55 1.73 8.40 2.98
CA GLU A 55 3.12 8.35 3.43
C GLU A 55 3.24 8.44 4.95
N ALA A 56 2.12 8.39 5.68
CA ALA A 56 2.12 8.45 7.12
C ALA A 56 2.85 7.24 7.72
N ARG A 57 3.59 7.46 8.81
CA ARG A 57 4.42 6.42 9.44
C ARG A 57 3.64 5.20 9.92
N ASP A 58 2.35 5.35 10.21
CA ASP A 58 1.44 4.25 10.57
C ASP A 58 1.07 3.36 9.37
N LEU A 59 1.36 3.80 8.14
CA LEU A 59 1.10 3.06 6.90
C LEU A 59 2.37 2.50 6.22
N VAL A 60 3.55 2.94 6.64
CA VAL A 60 4.84 2.48 6.10
C VAL A 60 5.29 1.24 6.88
N ALA A 61 5.58 0.15 6.16
CA ALA A 61 6.10 -1.12 6.70
C ALA A 61 7.63 -1.12 6.82
#